data_AF-A0A7S1T6W4-F1
#
_entry.id   AF-A0A7S1T6W4-F1
#
_cell.length_a   1.000
_cell.length_b   1.000
_cell.length_c   1.000
_cell.angle_alpha   90.00
_cell.angle_beta   90.00
_cell.angle_gamma   90.00
#
_symmetry.space_group_name_H-M   'P 1'
#
loop_
_entity.id
_entity.type
_entity.pdbx_description
1 polymer ?
#
loop_
_entity_poly.entity_id
_entity_poly.type
_entity_poly.pdbx_seq_one_letter_code
_entity_poly.pdbx_strand_id
1 'polypeptide(L)'
;LGGIILHRGSVAQMNTGEGKTLVATLPAYLNALSGDGVYIATVNDFLALRDATEMGVLYRFLGLTCEALLTNGNEAHDDVEKRRICAEVDVVYVTGQNLAFNW
;
A
#
# COMPACT_ATOMS: atom_id res chain seq x y z
N LEU A 1 17.80 8.29 5.70
CA LEU A 1 18.22 7.93 4.32
C LEU A 1 17.19 7.12 3.53
N GLY A 2 16.16 6.53 4.16
CA GLY A 2 15.11 5.76 3.45
C GLY A 2 14.14 6.60 2.60
N GLY A 3 13.88 7.87 2.95
CA GLY A 3 12.92 8.72 2.23
C GLY A 3 13.33 9.15 0.81
N ILE A 4 14.63 9.19 0.50
CA ILE A 4 15.13 9.60 -0.82
C ILE A 4 15.04 8.44 -1.84
N ILE A 5 15.09 7.19 -1.36
CA ILE A 5 14.91 5.99 -2.19
C ILE A 5 13.43 5.82 -2.59
N LEU A 6 12.50 6.21 -1.71
CA LEU A 6 11.06 6.18 -1.97
C LEU A 6 10.58 7.22 -3.00
N HIS A 7 11.35 8.28 -3.23
CA HIS A 7 11.01 9.33 -4.20
C HIS A 7 11.34 8.95 -5.67
N ARG A 8 12.03 7.82 -5.91
CA ARG A 8 12.48 7.41 -7.26
C ARG A 8 11.91 6.07 -7.77
N GLY A 9 10.83 5.59 -7.18
CA GLY A 9 10.13 4.39 -7.67
C GLY A 9 10.80 3.07 -7.30
N SER A 10 11.18 2.86 -6.04
CA SER A 10 11.68 1.55 -5.59
C SER A 10 11.26 1.18 -4.17
N VAL A 11 10.95 -0.10 -4.03
CA VAL A 11 10.51 -0.85 -2.85
C VAL A 11 11.35 -0.53 -1.62
N ALA A 12 10.71 -0.05 -0.55
CA ALA A 12 11.34 0.07 0.77
C ALA A 12 11.30 -1.26 1.51
N GLN A 13 12.37 -2.05 1.40
CA GLN A 13 12.58 -3.23 2.23
C GLN A 13 13.35 -2.86 3.49
N MET A 14 12.84 -3.24 4.66
CA MET A 14 13.34 -2.73 5.94
C MET A 14 13.11 -3.77 7.07
N ASN A 15 14.17 -4.16 7.79
CA ASN A 15 14.14 -5.19 8.85
C ASN A 15 13.34 -4.84 10.11
N THR A 16 12.83 -5.85 10.83
CA THR A 16 11.98 -5.74 12.04
C THR A 16 12.67 -5.00 13.20
N GLY A 17 11.97 -4.07 13.87
CA GLY A 17 12.40 -3.49 15.15
C GLY A 17 12.70 -1.97 15.18
N GLU A 18 12.69 -1.26 14.04
CA GLU A 18 13.07 0.17 14.00
C GLU A 18 11.89 1.18 13.87
N GLY A 19 10.64 0.78 14.15
CA GLY A 19 9.50 1.71 14.06
C GLY A 19 9.02 2.03 12.63
N LYS A 20 9.19 1.09 11.69
CA LYS A 20 8.91 1.25 10.24
C LYS A 20 7.48 1.62 9.88
N THR A 21 6.50 1.24 10.68
CA THR A 21 5.09 1.58 10.40
C THR A 21 4.85 3.10 10.38
N LEU A 22 5.54 3.87 11.23
CA LEU A 22 5.46 5.34 11.25
C LEU A 22 6.36 6.00 10.19
N VAL A 23 7.47 5.36 9.85
CA VAL A 23 8.47 5.89 8.90
C VAL A 23 8.10 5.59 7.45
N ALA A 24 7.32 4.55 7.17
CA ALA A 24 6.80 4.22 5.84
C ALA A 24 5.52 4.99 5.48
N THR A 25 4.72 5.36 6.48
CA THR A 25 3.47 6.13 6.29
C THR A 25 3.72 7.55 5.79
N LEU A 26 4.74 8.25 6.30
CA LEU A 26 5.11 9.60 5.85
C LEU A 26 5.52 9.68 4.36
N PRO A 27 6.43 8.85 3.83
CA PRO A 27 6.78 8.86 2.42
C PRO A 27 5.66 8.28 1.54
N ALA A 28 4.85 7.34 2.03
CA ALA A 28 3.65 6.89 1.32
C ALA A 28 2.64 8.04 1.17
N TYR A 29 2.38 8.79 2.25
CA TYR A 29 1.53 9.98 2.21
C TYR A 29 2.06 11.05 1.24
N LEU A 30 3.35 11.38 1.35
CA LEU A 30 3.96 12.41 0.50
C LEU A 30 3.89 12.05 -0.99
N ASN A 31 4.15 10.79 -1.34
CA ASN A 31 4.06 10.34 -2.72
C ASN A 31 2.60 10.25 -3.19
N ALA A 32 1.65 9.86 -2.33
CA ALA A 32 0.25 9.80 -2.69
C ALA A 32 -0.34 11.19 -3.03
N LEU A 33 0.21 12.28 -2.48
CA LEU A 33 -0.18 13.65 -2.85
C LEU A 33 0.13 14.01 -4.32
N SER A 34 0.98 13.26 -5.03
CA SER A 34 1.19 13.48 -6.48
C SER A 34 0.03 12.98 -7.33
N GLY A 35 -0.86 12.13 -6.77
CA GLY A 35 -2.00 11.54 -7.48
C GLY A 35 -1.68 10.26 -8.26
N ASP A 36 -0.44 9.75 -8.21
CA ASP A 36 -0.01 8.57 -8.98
C ASP A 36 -0.34 7.22 -8.31
N GLY A 37 -0.94 7.23 -7.11
CA GLY A 37 -1.21 6.04 -6.29
C GLY A 37 0.07 5.41 -5.72
N VAL A 38 0.00 4.85 -4.51
CA VAL A 38 1.14 4.22 -3.82
C VAL A 38 0.83 2.79 -3.45
N TYR A 39 1.70 1.87 -3.86
CA TYR A 39 1.54 0.43 -3.61
C TYR A 39 2.52 -0.05 -2.55
N ILE A 40 1.99 -0.62 -1.47
CA ILE A 40 2.77 -1.14 -0.35
C ILE A 40 2.73 -2.67 -0.37
N ALA A 41 3.87 -3.28 -0.63
CA ALA A 41 4.02 -4.73 -0.70
C ALA A 41 3.99 -5.37 0.70
N THR A 42 3.19 -6.42 0.87
CA THR A 42 3.19 -7.32 2.03
C THR A 42 3.41 -8.76 1.56
N VAL A 43 3.60 -9.67 2.52
CA VAL A 43 3.89 -11.08 2.22
C VAL A 43 2.64 -11.95 2.08
N ASN A 44 1.48 -11.50 2.55
CA ASN A 44 0.20 -12.20 2.40
C ASN A 44 -1.00 -11.26 2.62
N ASP A 45 -2.16 -11.70 2.16
CA ASP A 45 -3.44 -10.96 2.19
C ASP A 45 -3.86 -10.59 3.62
N PHE A 46 -3.61 -11.46 4.61
CA PHE A 46 -3.91 -11.16 6.02
C PHE A 46 -3.14 -9.92 6.52
N LEU A 47 -1.83 -9.85 6.22
CA LEU A 47 -1.01 -8.71 6.60
C LEU A 47 -1.34 -7.46 5.77
N ALA A 48 -1.67 -7.62 4.48
CA ALA A 48 -2.16 -6.51 3.66
C ALA A 48 -3.42 -5.88 4.28
N LEU A 49 -4.41 -6.72 4.62
CA LEU A 49 -5.68 -6.28 5.20
C LEU A 49 -5.49 -5.63 6.58
N ARG A 50 -4.70 -6.27 7.45
CA ARG A 50 -4.38 -5.72 8.77
C ARG A 50 -3.73 -4.35 8.66
N ASP A 51 -2.67 -4.23 7.86
CA ASP A 51 -1.88 -3.00 7.77
C ASP A 51 -2.68 -1.88 7.08
N ALA A 52 -3.50 -2.19 6.07
CA ALA A 52 -4.43 -1.25 5.46
C ALA A 52 -5.52 -0.79 6.44
N THR A 53 -6.00 -1.67 7.31
CA THR A 53 -7.00 -1.33 8.32
C THR A 53 -6.41 -0.40 9.37
N GLU A 54 -5.24 -0.75 9.93
CA GLU A 54 -4.57 0.03 10.97
C GLU A 54 -4.09 1.39 10.43
N MET A 55 -3.35 1.41 9.32
CA MET A 55 -2.81 2.64 8.75
C MET A 55 -3.85 3.46 7.98
N GLY A 56 -4.92 2.81 7.49
CA GLY A 56 -6.02 3.49 6.83
C GLY A 56 -6.68 4.54 7.72
N VAL A 57 -6.67 4.38 9.04
CA VAL A 57 -7.16 5.42 9.96
C VAL A 57 -6.37 6.71 9.80
N LEU A 58 -5.03 6.60 9.74
CA LEU A 58 -4.14 7.75 9.56
C LEU A 58 -4.28 8.36 8.16
N TYR A 59 -4.28 7.54 7.10
CA TYR A 59 -4.42 8.04 5.74
C TYR A 59 -5.75 8.77 5.52
N ARG A 60 -6.86 8.20 6.01
CA ARG A 60 -8.18 8.84 5.96
C ARG A 60 -8.23 10.13 6.77
N PHE A 61 -7.60 10.16 7.95
CA PHE A 61 -7.48 11.39 8.73
C PHE A 61 -6.74 12.49 7.96
N LEU A 62 -5.76 12.12 7.13
CA LEU A 62 -5.00 13.04 6.28
C LEU A 62 -5.64 13.30 4.91
N GLY A 63 -6.87 12.80 4.66
CA GLY A 63 -7.63 13.05 3.45
C GLY A 63 -7.33 12.11 2.27
N LEU A 64 -6.60 11.01 2.49
CA LEU A 64 -6.32 10.00 1.49
C LEU A 64 -7.21 8.76 1.65
N THR A 65 -7.42 8.06 0.55
CA THR A 65 -8.04 6.74 0.51
C THR A 65 -7.00 5.64 0.70
N CYS A 66 -7.41 4.54 1.34
CA CYS A 66 -6.52 3.40 1.58
C CYS A 66 -7.32 2.10 1.59
N GLU A 67 -6.87 1.11 0.81
CA GLU A 67 -7.48 -0.22 0.72
C GLU A 67 -6.40 -1.32 0.60
N ALA A 68 -6.79 -2.56 0.90
CA ALA A 68 -5.98 -3.74 0.60
C ALA A 68 -6.53 -4.42 -0.65
N LEU A 69 -5.66 -4.80 -1.58
CA LEU A 69 -6.03 -5.59 -2.74
C LEU A 69 -5.83 -7.07 -2.41
N LEU A 70 -6.94 -7.76 -2.16
CA LEU A 70 -6.96 -9.17 -1.79
C LEU A 70 -7.07 -10.04 -3.05
N THR A 71 -6.32 -11.13 -3.10
CA THR A 71 -6.21 -12.02 -4.27
C THR A 71 -6.35 -13.49 -3.94
N ASN A 72 -6.30 -13.84 -2.66
CA ASN A 72 -6.38 -15.20 -2.18
C ASN A 72 -7.47 -15.36 -1.12
N GLY A 73 -8.14 -16.51 -1.12
CA GLY A 73 -9.18 -16.85 -0.16
C GLY A 73 -10.58 -16.39 -0.60
N ASN A 74 -11.55 -16.54 0.32
CA ASN A 74 -12.96 -16.28 0.03
C ASN A 74 -13.30 -14.78 -0.13
N GLU A 75 -12.42 -13.91 0.35
CA GLU A 75 -12.55 -12.45 0.27
C GLU A 75 -11.68 -11.87 -0.86
N ALA A 76 -11.19 -12.71 -1.77
CA ALA A 76 -10.41 -12.25 -2.92
C ALA A 76 -11.27 -11.35 -3.82
N HIS A 77 -10.71 -10.20 -4.19
CA HIS A 77 -11.35 -9.26 -5.11
C HIS A 77 -11.37 -9.84 -6.53
N ASP A 78 -12.44 -9.57 -7.25
CA ASP A 78 -12.53 -9.88 -8.68
C ASP A 78 -11.75 -8.87 -9.53
N ASP A 79 -11.69 -9.09 -10.84
CA ASP A 79 -10.91 -8.23 -11.74
C ASP A 79 -11.50 -6.82 -11.89
N VAL A 80 -12.80 -6.64 -11.66
CA VAL A 80 -13.46 -5.32 -11.71
C VAL A 80 -13.05 -4.52 -10.49
N GLU A 81 -13.11 -5.15 -9.32
CA GLU A 81 -12.75 -4.53 -8.05
C GLU A 81 -11.26 -4.20 -7.97
N LYS A 82 -10.38 -5.07 -8.48
CA LYS A 82 -8.95 -4.77 -8.61
C LYS A 82 -8.68 -3.52 -9.43
N ARG A 83 -9.31 -3.39 -10.60
CA ARG A 83 -9.13 -2.22 -11.47
C ARG A 83 -9.62 -0.94 -10.81
N ARG A 84 -10.76 -0.99 -10.12
CA ARG A 84 -11.29 0.14 -9.35
C ARG A 84 -10.30 0.57 -8.28
N ILE A 85 -9.82 -0.38 -7.48
CA ILE A 85 -8.87 -0.11 -6.39
C ILE A 85 -7.60 0.54 -6.96
N CYS A 86 -7.03 -0.02 -8.03
CA CYS A 86 -5.80 0.52 -8.60
C CYS A 86 -5.95 1.91 -9.24
N ALA A 87 -7.16 2.26 -9.71
CA ALA A 87 -7.42 3.53 -10.38
C ALA A 87 -7.86 4.66 -9.43
N GLU A 88 -8.53 4.31 -8.32
CA GLU A 88 -9.22 5.29 -7.47
C GLU A 88 -8.63 5.42 -6.05
N VAL A 89 -7.75 4.50 -5.64
CA VAL A 89 -7.22 4.47 -4.26
C VAL A 89 -5.80 5.02 -4.19
N ASP A 90 -5.60 5.97 -3.29
CA ASP A 90 -4.31 6.69 -3.13
C ASP A 90 -3.22 5.78 -2.54
N VAL A 91 -3.57 4.89 -1.61
CA VAL A 91 -2.63 3.94 -0.98
C VAL A 91 -3.21 2.53 -0.99
N VAL A 92 -2.53 1.61 -1.67
CA VAL A 92 -2.99 0.23 -1.84
C VAL A 92 -1.98 -0.74 -1.21
N TYR A 93 -2.42 -1.53 -0.24
CA TYR A 93 -1.62 -2.65 0.27
C TYR A 93 -1.85 -3.88 -0.60
N VAL A 94 -0.77 -4.46 -1.11
CA VAL A 94 -0.81 -5.59 -2.05
C VAL A 94 0.14 -6.67 -1.60
N THR A 95 -0.11 -7.92 -1.98
CA THR A 95 0.91 -8.97 -1.78
C THR A 95 2.01 -8.86 -2.82
N GLY A 96 3.25 -9.21 -2.46
CA GLY A 96 4.41 -9.11 -3.34
C GLY A 96 4.28 -9.89 -4.65
N GLN A 97 3.45 -10.94 -4.68
CA GLN A 97 3.14 -11.68 -5.91
C GLN A 97 2.39 -10.83 -6.95
N ASN A 98 1.67 -9.79 -6.52
CA ASN A 98 0.81 -8.95 -7.38
C ASN A 98 1.49 -7.67 -7.87
N LEU A 99 2.62 -7.27 -7.28
CA LEU A 99 3.43 -6.15 -7.78
C LEU A 99 4.12 -6.46 -9.11
N ALA A 100 4.24 -7.75 -9.48
CA ALA A 100 4.83 -8.18 -10.73
C ALA A 100 3.87 -8.13 -11.93
N PHE A 101 2.57 -7.94 -11.69
CA PHE A 101 1.55 -7.86 -12.73
C PHE A 101 1.17 -6.41 -12.92
N ASN A 102 1.74 -5.76 -13.95
CA ASN A 102 1.31 -4.43 -14.39
C ASN A 102 -0.21 -4.46 -14.66
N TRP A 103 -0.96 -3.63 -13.94
CA TRP A 103 -2.39 -3.37 -14.14
C TRP A 103 -2.59 -1.95 -14.69
#